data_AF-A0A529M5R0-F1
#
_entry.id   AF-A0A529M5R0-F1
#
_cell.length_a   1.000
_cell.length_b   1.000
_cell.length_c   1.000
_cell.angle_alpha   90.00
_cell.angle_beta   90.00
_cell.angle_gamma   90.00
#
_symmetry.space_group_name_H-M   'P 1'
#
loop_
_entity.id
_entity.type
_entity.pdbx_description
1 polymer ?
#
loop_
_entity_poly.entity_id
_entity_poly.type
_entity_poly.pdbx_seq_one_letter_code
_entity_poly.pdbx_strand_id
1 'polypeptide(L)' 'MTDHLTKLQEEGVVVTDVDPETTSRLINGASSQAAQRIANSNDPEATSKKAIAAFKQLLEGLRQKP' A
#
# COMPACT_ATOMS: atom_id res chain seq x y z
N MET A 1 -0.40 9.76 -7.73
CA MET A 1 -0.55 8.37 -7.28
C MET A 1 -1.37 7.57 -8.30
N THR A 2 -2.58 8.03 -8.67
CA THR A 2 -3.41 7.39 -9.72
C THR A 2 -2.63 7.09 -10.99
N ASP A 3 -1.97 8.09 -11.58
CA ASP A 3 -1.19 7.92 -12.82
C ASP A 3 -0.07 6.87 -12.69
N HIS A 4 0.54 6.75 -11.51
CA HIS A 4 1.56 5.72 -11.27
C HIS A 4 0.95 4.33 -11.23
N LEU A 5 -0.22 4.18 -10.60
CA LEU A 5 -0.88 2.89 -10.49
C LEU A 5 -1.42 2.43 -11.85
N THR A 6 -2.00 3.36 -12.64
CA THR A 6 -2.39 3.11 -14.03
C THR A 6 -1.20 2.62 -14.86
N LYS A 7 -0.06 3.32 -14.79
CA LYS A 7 1.15 2.92 -15.51
C LYS A 7 1.64 1.53 -15.10
N LEU A 8 1.61 1.20 -13.80
CA LEU A 8 2.00 -0.13 -13.32
C LEU A 8 1.05 -1.25 -13.80
N GLN A 9 -0.23 -0.95 -14.02
CA GLN A 9 -1.16 -1.88 -14.67
C GLN A 9 -0.84 -2.07 -16.15
N GLU A 10 -0.55 -0.98 -16.87
CA GLU A 10 -0.15 -1.02 -18.29
C GLU A 10 1.14 -1.82 -18.52
N GLU A 11 2.07 -1.75 -17.56
CA GLU A 11 3.31 -2.54 -17.55
C GLU A 11 3.11 -4.00 -17.10
N GLY A 12 1.90 -4.39 -16.71
CA GLY A 12 1.59 -5.74 -16.24
C GLY A 12 2.17 -6.08 -14.86
N VAL A 13 2.57 -5.06 -14.07
CA VAL A 13 3.12 -5.23 -12.72
C VAL A 13 2.00 -5.34 -11.68
N VAL A 14 0.91 -4.60 -11.88
CA VAL A 14 -0.27 -4.58 -11.00
C VAL A 14 -1.46 -5.21 -11.69
N VAL A 15 -2.29 -5.91 -10.93
CA VAL A 15 -3.52 -6.54 -11.43
C VAL A 15 -4.45 -5.51 -12.09
N THR A 16 -5.07 -5.88 -13.21
CA THR A 16 -5.92 -4.98 -14.03
C THR A 16 -7.38 -4.92 -13.56
N ASP A 17 -7.77 -5.72 -12.56
CA ASP A 17 -9.14 -5.84 -12.04
C ASP A 17 -9.48 -4.84 -10.92
N VAL A 18 -8.57 -3.90 -10.64
CA VAL A 18 -8.77 -2.83 -9.65
C VAL A 18 -8.85 -1.47 -10.33
N ASP A 19 -9.71 -0.59 -9.81
CA ASP A 19 -9.79 0.80 -10.23
C ASP A 19 -8.57 1.60 -9.71
N PRO A 20 -7.77 2.26 -10.58
CA PRO A 20 -6.55 2.94 -10.16
C PRO A 20 -6.76 4.10 -9.18
N GLU A 21 -7.83 4.89 -9.36
CA GLU A 21 -8.08 6.05 -8.50
C GLU A 21 -8.45 5.59 -7.08
N THR A 22 -9.44 4.72 -6.98
CA THR A 22 -9.94 4.19 -5.71
C THR A 22 -8.83 3.44 -4.98
N THR A 23 -8.08 2.59 -5.68
CA THR A 23 -6.97 1.84 -5.09
C THR A 23 -5.86 2.76 -4.60
N SER A 24 -5.52 3.81 -5.35
CA SER A 24 -4.54 4.82 -4.92
C SER A 24 -4.97 5.54 -3.64
N ARG A 25 -6.27 5.87 -3.50
CA ARG A 25 -6.82 6.47 -2.28
C ARG A 25 -6.75 5.50 -1.10
N LEU A 26 -7.05 4.21 -1.32
CA LEU A 26 -6.94 3.18 -0.28
C LEU A 26 -5.50 2.98 0.19
N ILE A 27 -4.53 2.93 -0.73
CA ILE A 27 -3.09 2.86 -0.41
C ILE A 27 -2.68 4.06 0.45
N ASN A 28 -3.10 5.27 0.08
CA ASN A 28 -2.82 6.48 0.84
C ASN A 28 -3.47 6.47 2.23
N GLY A 29 -4.71 6.00 2.34
CA GLY A 29 -5.42 5.86 3.60
C GLY A 29 -4.74 4.89 4.56
N ALA A 30 -4.40 3.69 4.07
CA ALA A 30 -3.65 2.70 4.83
C ALA A 30 -2.27 3.23 5.27
N SER A 31 -1.56 3.94 4.38
CA SER A 31 -0.27 4.56 4.69
C SER A 31 -0.38 5.62 5.80
N SER A 32 -1.38 6.50 5.69
CA SER A 32 -1.63 7.55 6.67
C SER A 32 -1.98 6.98 8.05
N GLN A 33 -2.83 5.95 8.07
CA GLN A 33 -3.20 5.25 9.30
C GLN A 33 -2.00 4.54 9.94
N ALA A 34 -1.14 3.90 9.14
CA ALA A 34 0.09 3.27 9.62
C ALA A 34 1.03 4.32 10.23
N ALA A 35 1.23 5.45 9.55
CA ALA A 35 2.08 6.54 10.04
C ALA A 35 1.55 7.11 11.37
N GLN A 36 0.26 7.40 11.46
CA GLN A 36 -0.36 7.87 12.70
C GLN A 36 -0.21 6.87 13.84
N ARG A 37 -0.38 5.58 13.56
CA ARG A 37 -0.21 4.52 14.57
C ARG A 37 1.24 4.45 15.07
N ILE A 38 2.23 4.58 14.19
CA ILE A 38 3.65 4.58 14.56
C ILE A 38 3.94 5.80 15.46
N ALA A 39 3.52 6.99 15.02
CA ALA A 39 3.78 8.24 15.72
C ALA A 39 3.19 8.29 17.14
N ASN A 40 2.04 7.64 17.36
CA ASN A 40 1.35 7.64 18.65
C ASN A 40 1.66 6.39 19.51
N SER A 41 2.60 5.53 19.10
CA SER A 41 2.89 4.30 19.85
C SER A 41 3.95 4.50 20.93
N ASN A 42 3.84 3.74 22.03
CA ASN A 42 4.83 3.72 23.11
C ASN A 42 6.19 3.14 22.68
N ASP A 43 6.20 2.33 21.62
CA ASP A 43 7.39 1.76 20.99
C ASP A 43 7.27 1.93 19.45
N PRO A 44 7.71 3.10 18.91
CA PRO A 44 7.64 3.39 17.48
C PRO A 44 8.47 2.43 16.63
N GLU A 45 9.60 1.93 17.14
CA GLU A 45 10.45 1.01 16.39
C GLU A 45 9.74 -0.34 16.19
N ALA A 46 9.24 -0.96 17.27
CA ALA A 46 8.51 -2.22 17.16
C ALA A 46 7.21 -2.06 16.36
N THR A 47 6.51 -0.93 16.52
CA THR A 47 5.28 -0.65 15.79
C THR A 47 5.53 -0.46 14.30
N SER A 48 6.58 0.25 13.91
CA SER A 48 6.96 0.45 12.51
C SER A 48 7.30 -0.86 11.81
N LYS A 49 8.06 -1.75 12.45
CA LYS A 49 8.38 -3.08 11.90
C LYS A 49 7.12 -3.88 11.57
N LYS A 50 6.13 -3.87 12.46
CA LYS A 50 4.83 -4.54 12.25
C LYS A 50 4.02 -3.87 11.14
N ALA A 51 3.95 -2.54 11.13
CA ALA A 51 3.21 -1.79 10.14
C ALA A 51 3.76 -2.00 8.71
N ILE A 52 5.08 -1.92 8.53
CA ILE A 52 5.75 -2.14 7.25
C ILE A 52 5.54 -3.57 6.77
N ALA A 53 5.69 -4.57 7.65
CA ALA A 53 5.47 -5.97 7.29
C ALA A 53 4.04 -6.21 6.77
N ALA A 54 3.03 -5.70 7.48
CA ALA A 54 1.63 -5.83 7.06
C ALA A 54 1.32 -5.06 5.77
N PHE A 55 1.82 -3.81 5.65
CA PHE A 55 1.59 -2.99 4.47
C PHE A 55 2.24 -3.59 3.21
N LYS A 56 3.43 -4.18 3.33
CA LYS A 56 4.06 -4.92 2.23
C LYS A 56 3.19 -6.08 1.77
N GLN A 57 2.64 -6.88 2.70
CA GLN A 57 1.74 -7.99 2.34
C GLN A 57 0.47 -7.50 1.63
N LEU A 58 -0.09 -6.37 2.06
CA LEU A 58 -1.23 -5.74 1.39
C LEU A 58 -0.89 -5.38 -0.07
N LEU A 59 0.26 -4.75 -0.30
CA LEU A 59 0.71 -4.34 -1.64
C LEU A 59 1.06 -5.53 -2.53
N GLU A 60 1.63 -6.61 -1.99
CA GLU A 60 1.86 -7.85 -2.75
C GLU A 60 0.57 -8.46 -3.28
N GLY A 61 -0.56 -8.24 -2.62
CA GLY A 61 -1.88 -8.65 -3.11
C GLY A 61 -2.32 -7.96 -4.40
N LEU A 62 -1.76 -6.77 -4.70
CA LEU A 62 -2.02 -6.03 -5.94
C LEU A 62 -1.07 -6.44 -7.07
N ARG A 63 -0.02 -7.20 -6.78
CA ARG A 63 0.99 -7.56 -7.77
C ARG A 63 0.45 -8.63 -8.72
N GLN A 64 0.64 -8.43 -10.02
CA GLN A 64 0.32 -9.44 -11.02
C GLN A 64 1.19 -10.68 -10.75
N LYS A 65 0.54 -11.85 -10.64
CA LYS A 65 1.24 -13.13 -10.46
C LYS A 65 1.73 -13.65 -11.81
N PRO A 66 2.89 -14.32 -11.86
CA PRO A 66 3.37 -15.00 -13.07
C PRO A 66 2.43 -16.13 -13.52
#